data_AF-A0ABD1YZI8-F1
#
_entry.id   AF-A0ABD1YZI8-F1
#
_cell.length_a   1.000
_cell.length_b   1.000
_cell.length_c   1.000
_cell.angle_alpha   90.00
_cell.angle_beta   90.00
_cell.angle_gamma   90.00
#
_symmetry.space_group_name_H-M   'P 1'
#
loop_
_entity.id
_entity.type
_entity.pdbx_description
1 polymer ?
#
loop_
_entity_poly.entity_id
_entity_poly.type
_entity_poly.pdbx_seq_one_letter_code
_entity_poly.pdbx_strand_id
1 'polypeptide(L)'
;MTSSNANPSAKSIETPNPMEVMGLNPHYDVGFTLIAQDEVPGLQLRGKDGKWFSIRPVPGAFCFNVVDSLEVGSTLTTFLL
;
A
#
# COMPACT_ATOMS: atom_id res chain seq x y z
N MET A 1 16.02 49.43 -14.21
CA MET A 1 16.75 48.16 -14.37
C MET A 1 16.10 47.14 -13.47
N THR A 2 15.69 46.02 -14.09
CA THR A 2 15.11 44.76 -13.55
C THR A 2 13.90 44.85 -12.60
N SER A 3 12.71 44.68 -13.20
CA SER A 3 11.50 44.16 -12.55
C SER A 3 11.78 42.75 -12.01
N SER A 4 11.64 42.55 -10.69
CA SER A 4 11.68 41.21 -10.09
C SER A 4 10.33 40.55 -10.28
N ASN A 5 10.19 39.81 -11.38
CA ASN A 5 9.02 38.99 -11.62
C ASN A 5 9.14 37.72 -10.76
N ALA A 6 8.59 37.75 -9.54
CA ALA A 6 8.41 36.54 -8.75
C ALA A 6 7.40 35.65 -9.48
N ASN A 7 7.80 34.44 -9.86
CA ASN A 7 6.94 33.47 -10.53
C ASN A 7 5.86 32.98 -9.54
N PRO A 8 4.56 33.26 -9.76
CA PRO A 8 3.49 32.85 -8.86
C PRO A 8 3.13 31.35 -8.96
N SER A 9 3.85 30.57 -9.77
CA SER A 9 3.53 29.16 -10.08
C SER A 9 4.18 28.12 -9.15
N ALA A 10 4.93 28.52 -8.12
CA ALA A 10 5.37 27.54 -7.11
C ALA A 10 4.20 27.25 -6.15
N LYS A 11 3.17 26.56 -6.65
CA LYS A 11 2.14 25.96 -5.80
C LYS A 11 2.88 24.98 -4.90
N SER A 12 2.99 25.29 -3.61
CA SER A 12 3.46 24.34 -2.61
C SER A 12 2.65 23.07 -2.80
N ILE A 13 3.33 21.95 -3.06
CA ILE A 13 2.67 20.65 -3.09
C ILE A 13 2.26 20.39 -1.64
N GLU A 14 1.05 20.78 -1.28
CA GLU A 14 0.45 20.35 -0.02
C GLU A 14 0.32 18.83 -0.10
N THR A 15 1.06 18.13 0.76
CA THR A 15 0.87 16.71 0.94
C THR A 15 -0.55 16.49 1.48
N PRO A 16 -1.39 15.69 0.80
CA PRO A 16 -2.74 15.44 1.26
C PRO A 16 -2.73 14.82 2.66
N ASN A 17 -3.73 15.14 3.47
CA ASN A 17 -3.89 14.59 4.81
C ASN A 17 -3.88 13.05 4.72
N PRO A 18 -2.92 12.35 5.35
CA PRO A 18 -2.83 10.89 5.28
C PRO A 18 -4.08 10.16 5.79
N MET A 19 -4.91 10.82 6.60
CA MET A 19 -6.19 10.27 7.06
C MET A 19 -7.30 10.32 6.00
N GLU A 20 -7.10 11.08 4.93
CA GLU A 20 -8.08 11.34 3.87
C GLU A 20 -7.67 10.71 2.53
N VAL A 21 -6.46 10.16 2.43
CA VAL A 21 -5.95 9.51 1.23
C VAL A 21 -5.43 8.13 1.51
N MET A 22 -5.59 7.25 0.53
CA MET A 22 -5.10 5.89 0.58
C MET A 22 -3.90 5.73 -0.35
N GLY A 23 -2.86 5.04 0.11
CA GLY A 23 -1.65 4.81 -0.71
C GLY A 23 -1.92 3.91 -1.91
N LEU A 24 -2.71 2.85 -1.72
CA LEU A 24 -3.13 1.90 -2.75
C LEU A 24 -4.53 1.38 -2.42
N ASN A 25 -5.41 1.26 -3.41
CA ASN A 25 -6.78 0.78 -3.19
C ASN A 25 -6.82 -0.72 -2.87
N PRO A 26 -7.78 -1.18 -2.05
CA PRO A 26 -8.05 -2.59 -1.74
C PRO A 26 -8.08 -3.45 -2.98
N HIS A 27 -7.18 -4.43 -3.07
CA HIS A 27 -7.12 -5.31 -4.23
C HIS A 27 -6.69 -6.74 -3.87
N TYR A 28 -6.69 -7.56 -4.91
CA TYR A 28 -6.15 -8.91 -4.89
C TYR A 28 -5.07 -9.01 -5.96
N ASP A 29 -4.01 -9.70 -5.61
CA ASP A 29 -3.01 -10.08 -6.60
C ASP A 29 -3.50 -11.26 -7.45
N VAL A 30 -2.81 -11.48 -8.55
CA VAL A 30 -2.93 -12.71 -9.34
C VAL A 30 -1.61 -13.46 -9.22
N GLY A 31 -1.65 -14.72 -8.77
CA GLY A 31 -0.45 -15.53 -8.58
C GLY A 31 0.20 -15.36 -7.20
N PHE A 32 1.49 -15.03 -7.16
CA PHE A 32 2.20 -14.78 -5.90
C PHE A 32 2.99 -13.48 -5.97
N THR A 33 3.16 -12.85 -4.82
CA THR A 33 3.84 -11.56 -4.71
C THR A 33 4.83 -11.58 -3.56
N LEU A 34 6.04 -11.09 -3.79
CA LEU A 34 7.04 -10.81 -2.76
C LEU A 34 7.15 -9.30 -2.59
N ILE A 35 6.93 -8.81 -1.37
CA ILE A 35 6.99 -7.40 -1.03
C ILE A 35 8.18 -7.16 -0.10
N ALA A 36 9.10 -6.30 -0.53
CA ALA A 36 10.09 -5.70 0.37
C ALA A 36 9.48 -4.45 1.00
N GLN A 37 9.50 -4.38 2.32
CA GLN A 37 9.03 -3.20 3.06
C GLN A 37 10.23 -2.43 3.64
N ASP A 38 10.10 -1.11 3.70
CA ASP A 38 10.98 -0.29 4.51
C ASP A 38 10.52 -0.30 5.98
N GLU A 39 11.08 0.57 6.82
CA GLU A 39 10.75 0.63 8.24
C GLU A 39 9.40 1.32 8.52
N VAL A 40 8.75 1.92 7.51
CA VAL A 40 7.48 2.64 7.67
C VAL A 40 6.31 1.65 7.56
N PRO A 41 5.48 1.50 8.61
CA PRO A 41 4.30 0.65 8.53
C PRO A 41 3.28 1.18 7.53
N GLY A 42 2.69 0.29 6.74
CA GLY A 42 1.67 0.65 5.74
C GLY A 42 0.96 -0.55 5.14
N LEU A 43 1.62 -1.72 5.07
CA LEU A 43 1.02 -2.96 4.61
C LEU A 43 -0.08 -3.42 5.57
N GLN A 44 -1.28 -3.67 5.03
CA GLN A 44 -2.43 -4.20 5.75
C GLN A 44 -3.04 -5.37 4.98
N LEU A 45 -3.54 -6.35 5.73
CA LEU A 45 -4.31 -7.48 5.21
C LEU A 45 -5.75 -7.40 5.70
N ARG A 46 -6.71 -7.73 4.86
CA ARG A 46 -8.10 -7.90 5.30
C ARG A 46 -8.39 -9.37 5.58
N GLY A 47 -8.82 -9.69 6.79
CA GLY A 47 -9.26 -11.03 7.17
C GLY A 47 -10.59 -11.42 6.52
N LYS A 48 -10.92 -12.70 6.58
CA LYS A 48 -12.22 -13.22 6.09
C LYS A 48 -13.43 -12.61 6.81
N ASP A 49 -13.22 -12.09 8.03
CA ASP A 49 -14.23 -11.36 8.80
C ASP A 49 -14.37 -9.88 8.40
N GLY A 50 -13.66 -9.44 7.36
CA GLY A 50 -13.67 -8.07 6.86
C GLY A 50 -12.82 -7.09 7.67
N LYS A 51 -12.14 -7.53 8.73
CA LYS A 51 -11.28 -6.66 9.54
C LYS A 51 -9.89 -6.51 8.92
N TRP A 52 -9.30 -5.33 9.11
CA TRP A 52 -7.94 -5.02 8.67
C TRP A 52 -6.91 -5.34 9.75
N PHE A 53 -5.78 -5.87 9.34
CA PHE A 53 -4.65 -6.26 10.17
C PHE A 53 -3.37 -5.63 9.61
N SER A 54 -2.68 -4.82 10.40
CA SER A 54 -1.40 -4.23 9.97
C SER A 54 -0.28 -5.26 10.03
N ILE A 55 0.51 -5.32 8.96
CA ILE A 55 1.71 -6.16 8.87
C ILE A 55 2.91 -5.31 9.29
N ARG A 56 3.58 -5.76 10.36
CA ARG A 56 4.78 -5.12 10.87
C ARG A 56 5.94 -5.40 9.90
N PRO A 57 6.64 -4.36 9.41
CA PRO A 57 7.87 -4.57 8.65
C PRO A 57 8.92 -5.28 9.50
N VAL A 58 9.63 -6.24 8.88
CA VAL A 58 10.76 -6.95 9.50
C VAL A 58 12.01 -6.64 8.68
N PRO A 59 13.04 -6.01 9.27
CA PRO A 59 14.26 -5.68 8.54
C PRO A 59 14.91 -6.91 7.89
N GLY A 60 15.22 -6.79 6.59
CA GLY A 60 15.85 -7.85 5.81
C GLY A 60 14.93 -9.02 5.41
N ALA A 61 13.62 -8.92 5.65
CA ALA A 61 12.64 -9.93 5.25
C ALA A 61 11.74 -9.43 4.11
N PHE A 62 11.15 -10.39 3.39
CA PHE A 62 10.07 -10.14 2.44
C PHE A 62 8.74 -10.62 3.02
N CYS A 63 7.66 -9.87 2.78
CA CYS A 63 6.32 -10.39 2.92
C CYS A 63 5.97 -11.19 1.67
N PHE A 64 5.60 -12.46 1.83
CA PHE A 64 5.18 -13.31 0.73
C PHE A 64 3.66 -13.47 0.77
N ASN A 65 2.99 -12.93 -0.25
CA ASN A 65 1.57 -13.17 -0.47
C ASN A 65 1.40 -14.30 -1.49
N VAL A 66 0.61 -15.29 -1.11
CA VAL A 66 0.19 -16.39 -1.98
C VAL A 66 -1.28 -16.21 -2.26
N VAL A 67 -1.62 -16.04 -3.54
CA VAL A 67 -2.99 -16.16 -4.00
C VAL A 67 -3.18 -17.60 -4.41
N ASP A 68 -4.28 -18.20 -3.93
CA ASP A 68 -4.58 -19.61 -4.18
C ASP A 68 -4.91 -19.83 -5.66
N SER A 69 -3.87 -19.98 -6.46
CA SER A 69 -3.95 -20.49 -7.83
C SER A 69 -4.01 -22.03 -7.83
N LEU A 70 -4.02 -22.65 -6.64
CA LEU A 70 -3.91 -24.10 -6.43
C LEU A 70 -5.22 -24.74 -5.94
N GLU A 71 -6.36 -24.07 -6.07
CA GLU A 71 -7.62 -24.62 -5.57
C GLU A 71 -8.61 -25.09 -6.63
N VAL A 72 -8.65 -26.41 -6.77
CA VAL A 72 -9.91 -27.12 -6.58
C VAL A 72 -10.22 -27.11 -5.07
N GLY A 73 -10.93 -26.08 -4.55
CA GLY A 73 -11.91 -26.34 -3.49
C GLY A 73 -12.09 -25.50 -2.20
N SER A 74 -11.35 -24.46 -1.83
CA SER A 74 -11.53 -23.76 -0.51
C SER A 74 -10.94 -22.35 -0.39
N THR A 75 -11.45 -21.39 -1.19
CA THR A 75 -10.87 -20.05 -1.41
C THR A 75 -10.22 -19.41 -0.16
N LEU A 76 -8.89 -19.33 -0.15
CA LEU A 76 -8.12 -18.43 0.72
C LEU A 76 -8.10 -17.03 0.11
N THR A 77 -9.12 -16.26 0.46
CA THR A 77 -9.22 -14.84 0.13
C THR A 77 -8.19 -14.02 0.92
N THR A 78 -7.02 -13.78 0.34
CA THR A 78 -6.00 -12.86 0.89
C THR A 78 -6.14 -11.50 0.19
N PHE A 79 -6.64 -10.50 0.90
CA PHE A 79 -6.63 -9.10 0.43
C PHE A 79 -5.30 -8.46 0.81
N LEU A 80 -4.53 -8.00 -0.17
CA LEU A 80 -3.42 -7.08 0.08
C LEU A 80 -3.89 -5.67 -0.18
N LEU A 81 -3.60 -4.79 0.79
CA LEU A 81 -3.78 -3.33 0.76
C LEU A 81 -5.07 -2.85 0.13
#